data_AF-A0A2V5M6I1-F1
#
_entry.id   AF-A0A2V5M6I1-F1
#
_cell.length_a   1.000
_cell.length_b   1.000
_cell.length_c   1.000
_cell.angle_alpha   90.00
_cell.angle_beta   90.00
_cell.angle_gamma   90.00
#
_symmetry.space_group_name_H-M   'P 1'
#
loop_
_entity.id
_entity.type
_entity.pdbx_description
1 polymer ?
#
loop_
_entity_poly.entity_id
_entity_poly.type
_entity_poly.pdbx_seq_one_letter_code
_entity_poly.pdbx_strand_id
1 'polypeptide(L)'
;MARPDILFIMTDQQRFDTIAALGNSHLHTPNLDRLVRRGIAFSNAYATCPVCVAARYTIRTGCEPPTTRVFSNAKPNPVAGQPAEMEARCGPYLAQVMSRLGYRTFGIGKFHTYPWDEDVGYEKLWRSEETYHPPAREGDDYGSWLAREHPEFDFLEQPMGERSEMYYLPQRS
;
A
#
# COMPACT_ATOMS: atom_id res chain seq x y z
N MET A 1 -15.14 11.28 24.60
CA MET A 1 -14.45 11.93 23.47
C MET A 1 -15.12 11.48 22.19
N ALA A 2 -15.23 12.36 21.19
CA ALA A 2 -15.73 11.97 19.87
C ALA A 2 -14.76 10.97 19.21
N ARG A 3 -15.30 10.01 18.46
CA ARG A 3 -14.53 9.04 17.67
C ARG A 3 -14.36 9.62 16.25
N PRO A 4 -13.18 10.09 15.84
CA PRO A 4 -13.00 10.75 14.55
C PRO A 4 -12.94 9.73 13.41
N ASP A 5 -13.47 10.06 12.24
CA ASP A 5 -13.19 9.28 11.03
C ASP A 5 -11.71 9.43 10.62
N ILE A 6 -11.12 8.33 10.15
CA ILE A 6 -9.70 8.28 9.78
C ILE A 6 -9.58 7.92 8.30
N LEU A 7 -8.92 8.80 7.54
CA LEU A 7 -8.54 8.56 6.16
C LEU A 7 -7.02 8.43 6.07
N PHE A 8 -6.54 7.24 5.73
CA PHE A 8 -5.13 6.98 5.49
C PHE A 8 -4.84 6.96 3.97
N ILE A 9 -3.98 7.87 3.51
CA ILE A 9 -3.58 7.97 2.10
C ILE A 9 -2.13 7.53 2.00
N MET A 10 -1.86 6.49 1.22
CA MET A 10 -0.53 5.98 0.96
C MET A 10 -0.23 6.03 -0.54
N THR A 11 0.86 6.70 -0.89
CA THR A 11 1.43 6.70 -2.25
C THR A 11 2.47 5.59 -2.39
N ASP A 12 2.64 5.06 -3.60
CA ASP A 12 3.74 4.14 -3.91
C ASP A 12 4.95 4.92 -4.47
N GLN A 13 6.15 4.64 -3.96
CA GLN A 13 7.42 5.20 -4.42
C GLN A 13 7.51 6.75 -4.47
N GLN A 14 6.82 7.45 -3.56
CA GLN A 14 6.91 8.90 -3.45
C GLN A 14 8.19 9.33 -2.72
N ARG A 15 9.01 10.18 -3.37
CA ARG A 15 10.16 10.82 -2.69
C ARG A 15 9.70 11.92 -1.74
N PHE A 16 10.48 12.12 -0.69
CA PHE A 16 10.23 13.15 0.34
C PHE A 16 10.17 14.57 -0.23
N ASP A 17 10.88 14.85 -1.32
CA ASP A 17 11.00 16.17 -1.96
C ASP A 17 9.96 16.40 -3.06
N THR A 18 8.87 15.62 -3.09
CA THR A 18 7.86 15.71 -4.18
C THR A 18 6.62 16.52 -3.83
N ILE A 19 6.62 17.26 -2.72
CA ILE A 19 5.51 18.10 -2.29
C ILE A 19 5.95 19.56 -2.37
N ALA A 20 5.21 20.38 -3.12
CA ALA A 20 5.57 21.76 -3.38
C ALA A 20 5.61 22.61 -2.10
N ALA A 21 4.63 22.43 -1.21
CA ALA A 21 4.62 23.08 0.10
C ALA A 21 5.79 22.69 1.02
N LEU A 22 6.55 21.63 0.70
CA LEU A 22 7.76 21.22 1.42
C LEU A 22 9.06 21.68 0.73
N GLY A 23 8.97 22.58 -0.25
CA GLY A 23 10.12 23.28 -0.85
C GLY A 23 10.39 22.98 -2.32
N ASN A 24 9.60 22.11 -2.97
CA ASN A 24 9.79 21.80 -4.39
C ASN A 24 8.97 22.74 -5.30
N SER A 25 9.61 23.82 -5.77
CA SER A 25 8.97 24.82 -6.63
C SER A 25 8.58 24.34 -8.03
N HIS A 26 9.06 23.17 -8.47
CA HIS A 26 8.78 22.63 -9.81
C HIS A 26 7.51 21.78 -9.86
N LEU A 27 7.00 21.32 -8.72
CA LEU A 27 5.86 20.41 -8.67
C LEU A 27 4.56 21.15 -8.42
N HIS A 28 3.48 20.60 -8.97
CA HIS A 28 2.13 21.11 -8.79
C HIS A 28 1.32 20.12 -7.94
N THR A 29 1.27 20.33 -6.62
CA THR A 29 0.63 19.42 -5.66
C THR A 29 -0.45 20.09 -4.80
N PRO A 30 -1.41 20.84 -5.37
CA PRO A 30 -2.29 21.73 -4.61
C PRO A 30 -3.09 21.04 -3.50
N ASN A 31 -3.48 19.77 -3.70
CA ASN A 31 -4.19 18.97 -2.71
C ASN A 31 -3.30 18.54 -1.53
N LEU A 32 -2.07 18.10 -1.79
CA LEU A 32 -1.10 17.75 -0.74
C LEU A 32 -0.64 19.01 0.00
N ASP A 33 -0.43 20.11 -0.73
CA ASP A 33 -0.06 21.40 -0.15
C ASP A 33 -1.12 21.90 0.83
N ARG A 34 -2.40 21.65 0.52
CA ARG A 34 -3.52 21.96 1.42
C ARG A 34 -3.50 21.11 2.68
N LEU A 35 -3.09 19.84 2.61
CA LEU A 35 -2.92 18.99 3.80
C LEU A 35 -1.76 19.48 4.66
N VAL A 36 -0.62 19.80 4.05
CA VAL A 36 0.55 20.37 4.75
C VAL A 36 0.17 21.65 5.51
N ARG A 37 -0.54 22.58 4.86
CA ARG A 37 -0.94 23.86 5.50
C ARG A 37 -1.96 23.70 6.65
N ARG A 38 -2.70 22.60 6.69
CA ARG A 38 -3.78 22.37 7.67
C ARG A 38 -3.40 21.37 8.76
N GLY A 39 -2.22 20.77 8.67
CA GLY A 39 -1.80 19.67 9.54
C GLY A 39 -0.35 19.81 9.97
N ILE A 40 0.25 18.66 10.29
CA ILE A 40 1.66 18.55 10.69
C ILE A 40 2.38 17.76 9.61
N ALA A 41 3.50 18.28 9.14
CA ALA A 41 4.39 17.60 8.22
C ALA A 41 5.66 17.14 8.93
N PHE A 42 6.00 15.86 8.78
CA PHE A 42 7.26 15.30 9.24
C PHE A 42 8.26 15.32 8.08
N SER A 43 9.20 16.26 8.09
CA SER A 43 10.23 16.40 7.04
C SER A 43 11.31 15.31 7.09
N ASN A 44 11.37 14.56 8.21
CA ASN A 44 12.32 13.48 8.46
C ASN A 44 11.56 12.17 8.73
N ALA A 45 10.70 11.77 7.81
CA ALA A 45 9.96 10.50 7.88
C ALA A 45 10.65 9.44 7.00
N TYR A 46 11.11 8.35 7.62
CA TYR A 46 11.90 7.32 6.95
C TYR A 46 11.14 5.99 6.90
N ALA A 47 11.17 5.33 5.74
CA ALA A 47 10.77 3.93 5.63
C ALA A 47 11.87 3.06 6.26
N THR A 48 11.46 2.06 7.03
CA THR A 48 12.38 1.17 7.76
C THR A 48 13.05 0.16 6.83
N CYS A 49 12.40 -0.14 5.71
CA CYS A 49 12.96 -0.82 4.55
C CYS A 49 12.44 -0.11 3.30
N PRO A 50 13.31 0.41 2.41
CA PRO A 50 12.90 1.12 1.20
C PRO A 50 12.44 0.16 0.09
N VAL A 51 11.54 -0.77 0.44
CA VAL A 51 10.97 -1.80 -0.45
C VAL A 51 9.46 -1.89 -0.21
N CYS A 52 8.66 -1.90 -1.28
CA CYS A 52 7.20 -1.77 -1.23
C CYS A 52 6.53 -2.77 -0.29
N VAL A 53 6.77 -4.07 -0.45
CA VAL A 53 6.11 -5.12 0.37
C VAL A 53 6.51 -4.99 1.84
N ALA A 54 7.79 -4.80 2.11
CA ALA A 54 8.31 -4.61 3.48
C ALA A 54 7.70 -3.38 4.16
N ALA A 55 7.73 -2.22 3.50
CA ALA A 55 7.17 -0.98 4.02
C ALA A 55 5.66 -1.08 4.30
N ARG A 56 4.92 -1.73 3.40
CA ARG A 56 3.47 -1.93 3.56
C ARG A 56 3.15 -2.88 4.72
N TYR A 57 3.93 -3.93 4.95
CA TYR A 57 3.78 -4.75 6.16
C TYR A 57 4.09 -3.97 7.42
N THR A 58 5.16 -3.17 7.45
CA THR A 58 5.48 -2.33 8.63
C THR A 58 4.33 -1.40 8.99
N ILE A 59 3.70 -0.75 8.01
CA ILE A 59 2.52 0.11 8.27
C ILE A 59 1.33 -0.69 8.80
N ARG A 60 1.08 -1.89 8.26
CA ARG A 60 -0.10 -2.69 8.61
C ARG A 60 0.05 -3.47 9.92
N THR A 61 1.27 -3.80 10.34
CA THR A 61 1.51 -4.60 11.56
C THR A 61 2.13 -3.78 12.69
N GLY A 62 2.76 -2.64 12.39
CA GLY A 62 3.59 -1.92 13.34
C GLY A 62 4.93 -2.59 13.63
N CYS A 63 5.27 -3.70 12.96
CA CYS A 63 6.50 -4.44 13.18
C CYS A 63 7.59 -4.12 12.15
N GLU A 64 8.83 -4.16 12.61
CA GLU A 64 10.02 -3.93 11.79
C GLU A 64 10.41 -5.16 10.95
N PRO A 65 11.17 -4.99 9.85
CA PRO A 65 11.64 -6.08 8.99
C PRO A 65 12.25 -7.30 9.70
N PRO A 66 13.03 -7.15 10.79
CA PRO A 66 13.53 -8.30 11.55
C PRO A 66 12.44 -9.19 12.14
N THR A 67 11.30 -8.60 12.52
CA THR A 67 10.13 -9.30 13.08
C THR A 67 9.20 -9.81 11.97
N THR A 68 8.92 -8.98 10.96
CA THR A 68 8.04 -9.37 9.84
C THR A 68 8.70 -10.42 8.94
N ARG A 69 10.04 -10.43 8.88
CA ARG A 69 10.91 -11.23 8.00
C ARG A 69 10.72 -10.91 6.51
N VAL A 70 10.31 -9.68 6.21
CA VAL A 70 10.12 -9.17 4.85
C VAL A 70 11.19 -8.13 4.55
N PHE A 71 12.08 -8.47 3.60
CA PHE A 71 13.22 -7.61 3.22
C PHE A 71 13.25 -7.29 1.71
N SER A 72 12.33 -7.86 0.95
CA SER A 72 12.26 -7.70 -0.51
C SER A 72 10.80 -7.73 -0.96
N ASN A 73 10.55 -7.48 -2.25
CA ASN A 73 9.25 -7.72 -2.87
C ASN A 73 9.01 -9.21 -3.19
N ALA A 74 9.65 -10.13 -2.48
CA ALA A 74 9.44 -11.57 -2.61
C ALA A 74 8.73 -12.14 -1.38
N LYS A 75 8.33 -13.41 -1.48
CA LYS A 75 7.70 -14.14 -0.38
C LYS A 75 8.52 -14.01 0.92
N PRO A 76 7.88 -13.73 2.07
CA PRO A 76 8.55 -13.75 3.36
C PRO A 76 9.26 -15.09 3.61
N ASN A 77 10.47 -15.03 4.16
CA ASN A 77 11.29 -16.20 4.49
C ASN A 77 11.64 -16.22 5.99
N PRO A 78 10.71 -16.69 6.85
CA PRO A 78 10.96 -16.83 8.28
C PRO A 78 12.07 -17.85 8.55
N VAL A 79 12.84 -17.63 9.62
CA VAL A 79 13.88 -18.59 10.04
C VAL A 79 13.26 -19.78 10.77
N ALA A 80 13.98 -20.90 10.85
CA ALA A 80 13.54 -22.08 11.57
C ALA A 80 13.10 -21.73 13.01
N GLY A 81 11.92 -22.20 13.41
CA GLY A 81 11.32 -21.93 14.71
C GLY A 81 10.44 -20.68 14.80
N GLN A 82 10.44 -19.80 13.78
CA GLN A 82 9.46 -18.71 13.72
C GLN A 82 8.16 -19.16 13.04
N PRO A 83 7.00 -18.65 13.48
CA PRO A 83 5.73 -18.90 12.80
C PRO A 83 5.76 -18.45 11.33
N ALA A 84 5.12 -19.20 10.45
CA ALA A 84 4.96 -18.85 9.03
C ALA A 84 3.97 -17.70 8.83
N GLU A 85 2.94 -17.64 9.66
CA GLU A 85 1.89 -16.62 9.60
C GLU A 85 2.34 -15.27 10.16
N MET A 86 1.98 -14.19 9.48
CA MET A 86 2.38 -12.83 9.88
C MET A 86 1.77 -12.44 11.23
N GLU A 87 0.50 -12.73 11.47
CA GLU A 87 -0.16 -12.41 12.75
C GLU A 87 0.47 -13.14 13.95
N ALA A 88 1.00 -14.34 13.75
CA ALA A 88 1.71 -15.05 14.80
C ALA A 88 3.07 -14.42 15.13
N ARG A 89 3.68 -13.68 14.20
CA ARG A 89 4.93 -12.92 14.42
C ARG A 89 4.66 -11.50 14.93
N CYS A 90 3.60 -10.86 14.47
CA CYS A 90 3.39 -9.42 14.64
C CYS A 90 2.12 -9.05 15.41
N GLY A 91 1.24 -10.00 15.69
CA GLY A 91 -0.10 -9.73 16.21
C GLY A 91 -1.09 -9.29 15.12
N PRO A 92 -2.29 -8.83 15.51
CA PRO A 92 -3.35 -8.48 14.56
C PRO A 92 -2.95 -7.30 13.67
N TYR A 93 -3.42 -7.32 12.43
CA TYR A 93 -3.29 -6.20 11.50
C TYR A 93 -4.01 -4.95 12.01
N LEU A 94 -3.54 -3.78 11.60
CA LEU A 94 -4.09 -2.47 11.94
C LEU A 94 -5.61 -2.43 11.69
N ALA A 95 -6.09 -2.97 10.57
CA ALA A 95 -7.52 -2.98 10.26
C ALA A 95 -8.34 -3.85 11.24
N GLN A 96 -7.82 -5.00 11.68
CA GLN A 96 -8.46 -5.81 12.73
C GLN A 96 -8.51 -5.04 14.06
N VAL A 97 -7.41 -4.38 14.43
CA VAL A 97 -7.35 -3.56 15.65
C VAL A 97 -8.39 -2.44 15.59
N MET A 98 -8.46 -1.72 14.47
CA MET A 98 -9.45 -0.65 14.25
C MET A 98 -10.89 -1.18 14.32
N SER A 99 -11.15 -2.34 13.70
CA SER A 99 -12.47 -2.98 13.74
C SER A 99 -12.88 -3.37 15.18
N ARG A 100 -11.94 -3.91 15.98
CA ARG A 100 -12.16 -4.21 17.41
C ARG A 100 -12.44 -2.96 18.25
N LEU A 101 -11.93 -1.79 17.83
CA LEU A 101 -12.25 -0.49 18.45
C LEU A 101 -13.60 0.08 17.98
N GLY A 102 -14.32 -0.63 17.11
CA GLY A 102 -15.64 -0.26 16.61
C GLY A 102 -15.62 0.69 15.42
N TYR A 103 -14.53 0.74 14.65
CA TYR A 103 -14.50 1.39 13.34
C TYR A 103 -14.97 0.44 12.25
N ARG A 104 -15.64 0.97 11.23
CA ARG A 104 -15.79 0.26 9.95
C ARG A 104 -14.52 0.47 9.14
N THR A 105 -13.97 -0.61 8.59
CA THR A 105 -12.68 -0.56 7.90
C THR A 105 -12.85 -0.83 6.41
N PHE A 106 -12.42 0.13 5.59
CA PHE A 106 -12.45 0.04 4.14
C PHE A 106 -11.08 0.33 3.57
N GLY A 107 -10.60 -0.56 2.69
CA GLY A 107 -9.34 -0.41 1.96
C GLY A 107 -9.58 -0.45 0.46
N ILE A 108 -8.85 0.36 -0.29
CA ILE A 108 -8.86 0.34 -1.76
C ILE A 108 -7.45 0.56 -2.31
N GLY A 109 -7.11 -0.17 -3.37
CA GLY A 109 -5.87 -0.01 -4.13
C GLY A 109 -4.91 -1.18 -3.92
N LYS A 110 -3.61 -0.89 -4.00
CA LYS A 110 -2.54 -1.88 -3.90
C LYS A 110 -2.18 -2.17 -2.45
N PHE A 111 -2.21 -3.43 -2.05
CA PHE A 111 -1.81 -3.92 -0.75
C PHE A 111 -0.51 -4.72 -0.82
N HIS A 112 -0.23 -5.41 -1.92
CA HIS A 112 1.06 -6.04 -2.21
C HIS A 112 1.50 -6.97 -1.07
N THR A 113 0.73 -8.03 -0.87
CA THR A 113 0.91 -9.04 0.19
C THR A 113 1.44 -10.37 -0.36
N TYR A 114 1.86 -11.26 0.53
CA TYR A 114 2.22 -12.64 0.22
C TYR A 114 1.54 -13.61 1.19
N PRO A 115 0.56 -14.41 0.73
CA PRO A 115 0.03 -14.48 -0.64
C PRO A 115 -0.67 -13.17 -1.08
N TRP A 116 -0.88 -13.00 -2.39
CA TRP A 116 -1.41 -11.75 -2.97
C TRP A 116 -2.83 -11.40 -2.45
N ASP A 117 -3.57 -12.41 -2.00
CA ASP A 117 -4.93 -12.33 -1.49
C ASP A 117 -5.03 -12.43 0.04
N GLU A 118 -3.91 -12.31 0.76
CA GLU A 118 -3.87 -12.36 2.22
C GLU A 118 -4.98 -11.50 2.85
N ASP A 119 -5.69 -12.08 3.83
CA ASP A 119 -6.67 -11.35 4.63
C ASP A 119 -5.96 -10.43 5.62
N VAL A 120 -5.83 -9.16 5.22
CA VAL A 120 -5.23 -8.10 6.03
C VAL A 120 -6.23 -7.40 6.95
N GLY A 121 -7.44 -7.96 7.12
CA GLY A 121 -8.31 -7.61 8.23
C GLY A 121 -9.27 -6.45 8.02
N TYR A 122 -9.46 -5.99 6.78
CA TYR A 122 -10.44 -4.96 6.45
C TYR A 122 -11.82 -5.59 6.30
N GLU A 123 -12.86 -4.94 6.83
CA GLU A 123 -14.27 -5.34 6.61
C GLU A 123 -14.61 -5.36 5.12
N LYS A 124 -14.06 -4.41 4.36
CA LYS A 124 -14.14 -4.40 2.91
C LYS A 124 -12.82 -3.95 2.30
N LEU A 125 -12.34 -4.74 1.35
CA LEU A 125 -11.07 -4.50 0.66
C LEU A 125 -11.30 -4.60 -0.85
N TRP A 126 -11.04 -3.51 -1.57
CA TRP A 126 -11.02 -3.46 -3.03
C TRP A 126 -9.59 -3.44 -3.54
N ARG A 127 -9.16 -4.55 -4.11
CA ARG A 127 -7.81 -4.76 -4.59
C ARG A 127 -7.62 -4.14 -5.97
N SER A 128 -6.49 -3.46 -6.11
CA SER A 128 -5.89 -3.13 -7.39
C SER A 128 -4.41 -3.44 -7.28
N GLU A 129 -4.08 -4.72 -7.49
CA GLU A 129 -2.76 -5.34 -7.29
C GLU A 129 -1.90 -5.33 -8.56
N GLU A 130 -2.41 -4.74 -9.65
CA GLU A 130 -1.74 -4.72 -10.95
C GLU A 130 -1.55 -6.14 -11.51
N THR A 131 -2.55 -7.03 -11.32
CA THR A 131 -2.53 -8.39 -11.86
C THR A 131 -3.19 -8.42 -13.23
N TYR A 132 -2.37 -8.60 -14.27
CA TYR A 132 -2.80 -8.34 -15.65
C TYR A 132 -3.33 -9.56 -16.39
N HIS A 133 -2.93 -10.76 -15.98
CA HIS A 133 -3.25 -12.00 -16.69
C HIS A 133 -4.10 -12.95 -15.84
N PRO A 134 -5.07 -13.66 -16.43
CA PRO A 134 -5.76 -14.75 -15.76
C PRO A 134 -4.79 -15.86 -15.29
N PRO A 135 -5.08 -16.53 -14.16
CA PRO A 135 -6.23 -16.32 -13.28
C PRO A 135 -6.04 -15.13 -12.31
N ALA A 136 -4.84 -14.54 -12.22
CA ALA A 136 -4.53 -13.52 -11.22
C ALA A 136 -5.38 -12.24 -11.36
N ARG A 137 -5.81 -11.90 -12.58
CA ARG A 137 -6.71 -10.75 -12.86
C ARG A 137 -8.10 -10.91 -12.22
N GLU A 138 -8.59 -12.14 -12.05
CA GLU A 138 -9.89 -12.43 -11.40
C GLU A 138 -9.89 -12.01 -9.92
N GLY A 139 -8.70 -11.89 -9.33
CA GLY A 139 -8.47 -11.44 -7.98
C GLY A 139 -8.36 -9.93 -7.79
N ASP A 140 -8.21 -9.17 -8.87
CA ASP A 140 -8.15 -7.72 -8.86
C ASP A 140 -9.56 -7.16 -9.09
N ASP A 141 -10.06 -6.39 -8.12
CA ASP A 141 -11.44 -5.88 -8.18
C ASP A 141 -11.63 -4.90 -9.33
N TYR A 142 -10.60 -4.10 -9.66
CA TYR A 142 -10.68 -3.17 -10.76
C TYR A 142 -10.54 -3.88 -12.11
N GLY A 143 -9.58 -4.80 -12.24
CA GLY A 143 -9.40 -5.62 -13.43
C GLY A 143 -10.63 -6.48 -13.75
N SER A 144 -11.25 -7.07 -12.73
CA SER A 144 -12.47 -7.86 -12.85
C SER A 144 -13.71 -7.02 -13.15
N TRP A 145 -13.81 -5.82 -12.56
CA TRP A 145 -14.87 -4.87 -12.90
C TRP A 145 -14.76 -4.42 -14.36
N LEU A 146 -13.55 -4.11 -14.84
CA LEU A 146 -13.33 -3.70 -16.23
C LEU A 146 -13.73 -4.82 -17.19
N ALA A 147 -13.28 -6.06 -16.95
CA ALA A 147 -13.62 -7.22 -17.77
C ALA A 147 -15.15 -7.47 -17.86
N ARG A 148 -15.87 -7.25 -16.76
CA ARG A 148 -17.32 -7.52 -16.66
C ARG A 148 -18.18 -6.39 -17.20
N GLU A 149 -17.92 -5.15 -16.79
CA GLU A 149 -18.77 -4.00 -17.10
C GLU A 149 -18.35 -3.29 -18.40
N HIS A 150 -17.09 -3.44 -18.79
CA HIS A 150 -16.49 -2.80 -19.97
C HIS A 150 -15.62 -3.78 -20.77
N PRO A 151 -16.19 -4.88 -21.29
CA PRO A 151 -15.42 -5.90 -22.03
C PRO A 151 -14.70 -5.33 -23.26
N GLU A 152 -15.14 -4.18 -23.79
CA GLU A 152 -14.45 -3.44 -24.84
C GLU A 152 -13.04 -2.98 -24.45
N PHE A 153 -12.74 -2.86 -23.15
CA PHE A 153 -11.43 -2.49 -22.62
C PHE A 153 -10.69 -3.64 -21.94
N ASP A 154 -11.22 -4.87 -22.01
CA ASP A 154 -10.60 -6.00 -21.31
C ASP A 154 -9.19 -6.33 -21.82
N PHE A 155 -8.90 -5.96 -23.07
CA PHE A 155 -7.57 -6.09 -23.69
C PHE A 155 -6.50 -5.19 -23.04
N LEU A 156 -6.88 -4.19 -22.23
CA LEU A 156 -5.93 -3.35 -21.53
C LEU A 156 -5.19 -4.16 -20.47
N GLU A 157 -3.88 -4.28 -20.63
CA GLU A 157 -3.03 -4.96 -19.66
C GLU A 157 -2.79 -4.06 -18.45
N GLN A 158 -2.48 -2.77 -18.63
CA GLN A 158 -2.11 -1.86 -17.54
C GLN A 158 -3.16 -0.74 -17.35
N PRO A 159 -4.39 -1.06 -16.87
CA PRO A 159 -5.47 -0.08 -16.78
C PRO A 159 -5.20 1.02 -15.74
N MET A 160 -4.21 0.81 -14.85
CA MET A 160 -3.74 1.79 -13.86
C MET A 160 -2.65 2.73 -14.39
N GLY A 161 -2.31 2.63 -15.68
CA GLY A 161 -1.27 3.40 -16.34
C GLY A 161 0.02 2.60 -16.52
N GLU A 162 0.80 2.93 -17.56
CA GLU A 162 2.05 2.24 -17.81
C GLU A 162 3.15 2.63 -16.83
N ARG A 163 3.84 1.63 -16.29
CA ARG A 163 5.11 1.86 -15.60
C ARG A 163 6.16 2.21 -16.65
N SER A 164 6.43 3.50 -16.83
CA SER A 164 7.56 3.93 -17.67
C SER A 164 8.88 3.33 -17.14
N GLU A 165 9.85 3.12 -18.02
CA GLU A 165 11.21 2.67 -17.66
C GLU A 165 11.87 3.52 -16.56
N MET A 166 11.42 4.77 -16.38
CA MET A 166 11.83 5.64 -15.28
C MET A 166 11.55 5.03 -13.90
N TYR A 167 10.63 4.07 -13.80
CA TYR A 167 10.33 3.33 -12.58
C TYR A 167 11.55 2.53 -12.07
N TYR A 168 12.37 2.02 -12.99
CA TYR A 168 13.56 1.21 -12.67
C TYR A 168 14.85 2.02 -12.60
N LEU A 169 14.83 3.27 -13.08
CA LEU A 169 16.00 4.14 -13.02
C LEU A 169 16.19 4.65 -11.59
N PRO A 170 17.41 4.54 -11.02
CA PRO A 170 17.73 5.18 -9.75
C PRO A 170 17.39 6.67 -9.84
N GLN A 171 16.50 7.11 -8.96
CA GLN A 171 16.09 8.50 -8.91
C GLN A 171 17.29 9.33 -8.44
N ARG A 172 17.84 10.15 -9.33
CA ARG A 172 18.99 11.02 -9.03
C ARG A 172 18.53 12.19 -8.17
N SER A 173 19.32 12.51 -7.15
CA SER A 173 19.18 13.71 -6.29
C SER A 173 19.74 14.93 -6.99
#